data_AF-A0A959S9Y3-F1
#
_entry.id   AF-A0A959S9Y3-F1
#
_cell.length_a   1.000
_cell.length_b   1.000
_cell.length_c   1.000
_cell.angle_alpha   90.00
_cell.angle_beta   90.00
_cell.angle_gamma   90.00
#
_symmetry.space_group_name_H-M   'P 1'
#
loop_
_entity.id
_entity.type
_entity.pdbx_description
1 polymer ?
#
loop_
_entity_poly.entity_id
_entity_poly.type
_entity_poly.pdbx_seq_one_letter_code
_entity_poly.pdbx_strand_id
1 'polypeptide(L)'
;MIDGSPLRKMLVGMDDKVSYAIPLSNGPVELAPFIGGPFTIRATGALSCITCSRQVRKLFGQGFCYPCLQSAPEAAECIIRPELCRAHLGEGRDPEWEKEHHCTEHVVYLSRTSGVKVGITRATQVPVRWIDQGAVTALVVARVPYRQLAGEIEVALKNAFTDRTNWRAMLRQVAPEAEGLITARETLIGRLPEHLHQYLLPNELPLEIAYPLLAYPPKVTSVSLEKTPELAGRLLGAKGQYLVWEDGRVLNVRNHSGYHVIIE
;
A
#
# COMPACT_ATOMS: atom_id res chain seq x y z
N MET A 1 -22.47 4.06 24.37
CA MET A 1 -22.14 4.03 22.93
C MET A 1 -21.09 2.96 22.76
N ILE A 2 -21.25 2.04 21.81
CA ILE A 2 -20.17 1.08 21.51
C ILE A 2 -19.11 1.90 20.78
N ASP A 3 -18.04 2.26 21.48
CA ASP A 3 -16.88 2.87 20.87
C ASP A 3 -16.25 1.81 19.97
N GLY A 4 -16.57 1.86 18.67
CA GLY A 4 -16.07 0.92 17.66
C GLY A 4 -14.54 0.86 17.62
N SER A 5 -13.98 0.01 16.75
CA SER A 5 -12.53 -0.14 16.62
C SER A 5 -11.95 0.81 15.57
N PRO A 6 -10.83 1.51 15.84
CA PRO A 6 -10.20 2.36 14.83
C PRO A 6 -9.67 1.48 13.69
N LEU A 7 -10.09 1.79 12.46
CA LEU A 7 -9.54 1.14 11.28
C LEU A 7 -8.04 1.37 11.20
N ARG A 8 -7.33 0.34 10.73
CA ARG A 8 -5.97 0.45 10.24
C ARG A 8 -5.92 -0.15 8.84
N LYS A 9 -4.78 0.02 8.16
CA LYS A 9 -4.44 -0.71 6.94
C LYS A 9 -4.78 -2.21 7.12
N MET A 10 -5.45 -2.79 6.13
CA MET A 10 -5.77 -4.24 6.14
C MET A 10 -4.48 -5.06 6.19
N LEU A 11 -4.53 -6.13 6.97
CA LEU A 11 -3.54 -7.19 6.96
C LEU A 11 -3.69 -7.98 5.67
N VAL A 12 -2.56 -8.43 5.13
CA VAL A 12 -2.53 -9.21 3.89
C VAL A 12 -1.61 -10.40 4.07
N GLY A 13 -2.08 -11.55 3.58
CA GLY A 13 -1.30 -12.76 3.39
C GLY A 13 -1.37 -13.19 1.93
N MET A 14 -0.54 -14.16 1.55
CA MET A 14 -0.58 -14.73 0.21
C MET A 14 -0.12 -16.18 0.26
N ASP A 15 -1.00 -17.07 -0.21
CA ASP A 15 -0.74 -18.49 -0.47
C ASP A 15 -1.54 -18.85 -1.73
N ASP A 16 -0.86 -18.88 -2.88
CA ASP A 16 -1.38 -18.83 -4.27
C ASP A 16 -2.25 -17.60 -4.62
N LYS A 17 -3.13 -17.19 -3.70
CA LYS A 17 -4.06 -16.07 -3.80
C LYS A 17 -3.94 -15.21 -2.55
N VAL A 18 -4.17 -13.91 -2.71
CA VAL A 18 -4.13 -12.96 -1.59
C VAL A 18 -5.28 -13.22 -0.62
N SER A 19 -4.98 -13.18 0.68
CA SER A 19 -5.94 -13.13 1.78
C SER A 19 -5.90 -11.77 2.47
N TYR A 20 -7.02 -11.38 3.08
CA TYR A 20 -7.18 -10.07 3.71
C TYR A 20 -7.89 -10.19 5.05
N ALA A 21 -7.43 -9.42 6.02
CA ALA A 21 -8.12 -9.24 7.29
C ALA A 21 -8.12 -7.76 7.72
N ILE A 22 -9.19 -7.33 8.39
CA ILE A 22 -9.27 -5.99 8.99
C ILE A 22 -8.84 -6.11 10.46
N PRO A 23 -7.73 -5.49 10.88
CA PRO A 23 -7.31 -5.55 12.28
C PRO A 23 -8.21 -4.66 13.14
N LEU A 24 -8.92 -5.26 14.11
CA LEU A 24 -9.74 -4.58 15.11
C LEU A 24 -9.23 -4.87 16.53
N SER A 25 -9.73 -4.15 17.54
CA SER A 25 -9.28 -4.32 18.94
C SER A 25 -9.58 -5.71 19.50
N ASN A 26 -10.66 -6.34 19.03
CA ASN A 26 -11.12 -7.64 19.51
C ASN A 26 -10.58 -8.81 18.67
N GLY A 27 -9.61 -8.55 17.79
CA GLY A 27 -9.03 -9.53 16.86
C GLY A 27 -9.22 -9.13 15.40
N PRO A 28 -8.42 -9.69 14.49
CA PRO A 28 -8.58 -9.45 13.05
C PRO A 28 -9.86 -10.12 12.54
N VAL A 29 -10.61 -9.40 11.70
CA VAL A 29 -11.76 -9.93 10.97
C VAL A 29 -11.29 -10.37 9.58
N GLU A 30 -11.22 -11.68 9.38
CA GLU A 30 -10.91 -12.27 8.06
C GLU A 30 -12.01 -11.94 7.05
N LEU A 31 -11.64 -11.51 5.85
CA LEU A 31 -12.62 -11.13 4.83
C LEU A 31 -13.16 -12.32 4.04
N ALA A 32 -12.42 -13.41 3.93
CA ALA A 32 -12.78 -14.55 3.08
C ALA A 32 -14.23 -15.07 3.32
N PRO A 33 -14.72 -15.20 4.57
CA PRO A 33 -16.09 -15.66 4.84
C PRO A 33 -17.19 -14.71 4.32
N PHE A 34 -16.87 -13.43 4.14
CA PHE A 34 -17.83 -12.40 3.72
C PHE A 34 -17.84 -12.18 2.20
N ILE A 35 -16.88 -12.75 1.46
CA ILE A 35 -16.81 -12.59 0.02
C ILE A 35 -17.96 -13.33 -0.66
N GLY A 36 -18.73 -12.59 -1.47
CA GLY A 36 -19.98 -13.05 -2.04
C GLY A 36 -21.13 -13.09 -1.04
N GLY A 37 -20.98 -12.54 0.15
CA GLY A 37 -22.01 -12.45 1.19
C GLY A 37 -22.35 -11.00 1.55
N PRO A 38 -23.34 -10.80 2.44
CA PRO A 38 -23.58 -9.50 3.05
C PRO A 38 -22.38 -9.09 3.91
N PHE A 39 -22.00 -7.82 3.81
CA PHE A 39 -20.96 -7.21 4.63
C PHE A 39 -21.29 -5.75 4.85
N THR A 40 -21.26 -5.34 6.12
CA THR A 40 -21.54 -3.98 6.56
C THR A 40 -20.37 -3.42 7.34
N ILE A 41 -19.98 -2.20 6.98
CA ILE A 41 -19.04 -1.39 7.76
C ILE A 41 -19.69 -0.06 8.11
N ARG A 42 -19.76 0.25 9.41
CA ARG A 42 -20.39 1.46 9.93
C ARG A 42 -19.43 2.26 10.79
N ALA A 43 -19.17 3.51 10.42
CA ALA A 43 -18.44 4.47 11.23
C ALA A 43 -19.30 4.98 12.39
N THR A 44 -18.70 5.03 13.59
CA THR A 44 -19.38 5.52 14.81
C THR A 44 -19.34 7.04 14.96
N GLY A 45 -18.54 7.72 14.13
CA GLY A 45 -18.24 9.15 14.23
C GLY A 45 -17.02 9.46 15.11
N ALA A 46 -16.53 8.51 15.91
CA ALA A 46 -15.30 8.69 16.68
C ALA A 46 -14.06 8.53 15.79
N LEU A 47 -13.06 9.38 16.02
CA LEU A 47 -11.76 9.34 15.33
C LEU A 47 -10.63 9.34 16.35
N SER A 48 -9.59 8.55 16.10
CA SER A 48 -8.35 8.57 16.90
C SER A 48 -7.10 8.56 16.02
N CYS A 49 -6.05 9.23 16.51
CA CYS A 49 -4.75 9.24 15.84
C CYS A 49 -4.13 7.83 15.85
N ILE A 50 -3.65 7.34 14.72
CA ILE A 50 -3.08 5.98 14.62
C ILE A 50 -1.76 5.80 15.39
N THR A 51 -1.08 6.91 15.70
CA THR A 51 0.22 6.95 16.38
C THR A 51 0.08 7.14 17.88
N CYS A 52 -0.67 8.16 18.32
CA CYS A 52 -0.78 8.52 19.74
C CYS A 52 -2.12 8.16 20.39
N SER A 53 -3.04 7.55 19.64
CA SER A 53 -4.39 7.14 20.08
C SER A 53 -5.30 8.26 20.61
N ARG A 54 -4.86 9.52 20.57
CA ARG A 54 -5.66 10.68 20.99
C ARG A 54 -6.92 10.79 20.13
N GLN A 55 -8.07 10.94 20.77
CA GLN A 55 -9.32 11.28 20.10
C GLN A 55 -9.26 12.67 19.47
N VAL A 56 -9.74 12.80 18.24
CA VAL A 56 -9.69 14.04 17.47
C VAL A 56 -10.97 14.26 16.68
N ARG A 57 -11.21 15.50 16.22
CA ARG A 57 -12.32 15.83 15.32
C ARG A 57 -11.97 15.70 13.84
N LYS A 58 -10.67 15.64 13.52
CA LYS A 58 -10.16 15.55 12.16
C LYS A 58 -8.82 14.83 12.17
N LEU A 59 -8.63 13.97 11.17
CA LEU A 59 -7.38 13.30 10.88
C LEU A 59 -6.74 13.91 9.64
N PHE A 60 -5.43 13.85 9.57
CA PHE A 60 -4.61 14.35 8.48
C PHE A 60 -3.70 13.25 7.96
N GLY A 61 -3.41 13.28 6.66
CA GLY A 61 -2.74 12.17 6.01
C GLY A 61 -3.48 10.85 6.25
N GLN A 62 -2.74 9.75 6.36
CA GLN A 62 -3.29 8.41 6.56
C GLN A 62 -3.61 8.12 8.05
N GLY A 63 -4.27 9.04 8.76
CA GLY A 63 -4.76 8.80 10.13
C GLY A 63 -4.01 9.52 11.26
N PHE A 64 -3.26 10.58 10.99
CA PHE A 64 -2.53 11.33 12.02
C PHE A 64 -3.34 12.49 12.60
N CYS A 65 -3.15 12.82 13.87
CA CYS A 65 -3.50 14.16 14.37
C CYS A 65 -2.46 15.19 13.88
N TYR A 66 -2.81 16.47 13.91
CA TYR A 66 -1.92 17.53 13.40
C TYR A 66 -0.52 17.55 14.06
N PRO A 67 -0.37 17.43 15.39
CA PRO A 67 0.96 17.34 16.02
C PRO A 67 1.78 16.14 15.51
N CYS A 68 1.18 14.95 15.45
CA CYS A 68 1.89 13.76 14.97
C CYS A 68 2.25 13.85 13.49
N LEU A 69 1.43 14.48 12.64
CA LEU A 69 1.82 14.71 11.24
C LEU A 69 3.12 15.53 11.14
N GLN A 70 3.29 16.51 12.02
CA GLN A 70 4.45 17.40 12.03
C GLN A 70 5.70 16.74 12.61
N SER A 71 5.55 15.94 13.67
CA SER A 71 6.70 15.43 14.43
C SER A 71 7.00 13.95 14.24
N ALA A 72 6.02 13.09 13.92
CA ALA A 72 6.23 11.66 13.84
C ALA A 72 7.21 11.32 12.69
N PRO A 73 8.18 10.42 12.91
CA PRO A 73 9.12 10.04 11.88
C PRO A 73 8.45 9.28 10.72
N GLU A 74 7.34 8.57 10.96
CA GLU A 74 6.52 7.92 9.92
C GLU A 74 5.80 8.92 8.99
N ALA A 75 5.76 10.19 9.37
CA ALA A 75 5.21 11.28 8.57
C ALA A 75 6.31 12.19 7.98
N ALA A 76 7.59 11.80 8.08
CA ALA A 76 8.69 12.55 7.51
C ALA A 76 8.63 12.60 5.98
N GLU A 77 9.23 13.64 5.39
CA GLU A 77 9.26 13.85 3.94
C GLU A 77 9.91 12.68 3.19
N CYS A 78 10.95 12.08 3.79
CA CYS A 78 11.68 10.93 3.25
C CYS A 78 10.82 9.63 3.14
N ILE A 79 9.64 9.61 3.78
CA ILE A 79 8.67 8.53 3.62
C ILE A 79 8.02 8.59 2.23
N ILE A 80 7.81 9.79 1.68
CA ILE A 80 7.24 10.02 0.35
C ILE A 80 8.34 10.11 -0.71
N ARG A 81 9.49 10.70 -0.35
CA ARG A 81 10.65 10.95 -1.20
C ARG A 81 11.89 10.23 -0.63
N PRO A 82 12.02 8.91 -0.87
CA PRO A 82 13.07 8.08 -0.25
C PRO A 82 14.49 8.59 -0.50
N GLU A 83 14.73 9.26 -1.63
CA GLU A 83 16.00 9.88 -2.01
C GLU A 83 16.47 10.99 -1.06
N LEU A 84 15.55 11.58 -0.27
CA LEU A 84 15.86 12.61 0.73
C LEU A 84 16.19 12.01 2.12
N CYS A 85 16.17 10.67 2.27
CA CYS A 85 16.43 10.03 3.54
C CYS A 85 17.91 10.21 3.97
N ARG A 86 18.13 10.69 5.19
CA ARG A 86 19.49 10.89 5.76
C ARG A 86 19.77 10.00 6.97
N ALA A 87 18.96 8.96 7.20
CA ALA A 87 19.10 8.03 8.32
C ALA A 87 20.48 7.34 8.37
N HIS A 88 21.06 7.02 7.21
CA HIS A 88 22.39 6.42 7.08
C HIS A 88 23.53 7.36 7.54
N LEU A 89 23.24 8.66 7.68
CA LEU A 89 24.12 9.68 8.23
C LEU A 89 23.83 9.97 9.72
N GLY A 90 22.86 9.28 10.33
CA GLY A 90 22.42 9.53 11.70
C GLY A 90 21.55 10.77 11.87
N GLU A 91 20.83 11.17 10.81
CA GLU A 91 19.95 12.35 10.81
C GLU A 91 18.50 11.96 10.55
N GLY A 92 17.56 12.82 10.95
CA GLY A 92 16.13 12.57 10.81
C GLY A 92 15.29 13.37 11.81
N ARG A 93 13.97 13.17 11.80
CA ARG A 93 13.09 13.67 12.88
C ARG A 93 13.37 12.91 14.19
N ASP A 94 13.63 11.62 14.06
CA ASP A 94 14.06 10.73 15.13
C ASP A 94 15.19 9.85 14.58
N PRO A 95 16.47 10.19 14.85
CA PRO A 95 17.60 9.47 14.27
C PRO A 95 17.68 7.99 14.64
N GLU A 96 17.27 7.62 15.85
CA GLU A 96 17.33 6.23 16.31
C GLU A 96 16.27 5.39 15.60
N TRP A 97 15.03 5.89 15.62
CA TRP A 97 13.93 5.25 14.89
C TRP A 97 14.21 5.17 13.39
N GLU A 98 14.69 6.26 12.78
CA GLU A 98 14.97 6.30 11.34
C GLU A 98 16.12 5.37 10.98
N LYS A 99 17.15 5.25 11.81
CA LYS A 99 18.22 4.28 11.59
C LYS A 99 17.67 2.85 11.61
N GLU A 100 16.88 2.48 12.60
CA GLU A 100 16.27 1.15 12.70
C GLU A 100 15.35 0.84 11.49
N HIS A 101 14.60 1.83 11.02
CA HIS A 101 13.57 1.63 10.00
C HIS A 101 14.08 1.82 8.57
N HIS A 102 15.09 2.66 8.35
CA HIS A 102 15.59 3.04 7.02
C HIS A 102 16.97 2.47 6.71
N CYS A 103 17.81 2.19 7.71
CA CYS A 103 19.11 1.52 7.52
C CYS A 103 18.96 0.00 7.61
N THR A 104 18.04 -0.50 6.81
CA THR A 104 17.75 -1.92 6.63
C THR A 104 17.65 -2.20 5.14
N GLU A 105 17.66 -3.48 4.78
CA GLU A 105 17.60 -3.88 3.39
C GLU A 105 16.31 -3.41 2.71
N HIS A 106 16.47 -2.75 1.57
CA HIS A 106 15.39 -2.30 0.71
C HIS A 106 15.52 -2.93 -0.68
N VAL A 107 14.38 -3.06 -1.35
CA VAL A 107 14.31 -3.46 -2.74
C VAL A 107 13.69 -2.36 -3.59
N VAL A 108 14.21 -2.21 -4.80
CA VAL A 108 13.58 -1.47 -5.88
C VAL A 108 12.91 -2.48 -6.80
N TYR A 109 11.66 -2.26 -7.18
CA TYR A 109 10.87 -3.20 -7.97
C TYR A 109 10.12 -2.51 -9.09
N LEU A 110 9.80 -3.30 -10.12
CA LEU A 110 8.76 -2.95 -11.09
C LEU A 110 7.47 -3.66 -10.70
N SER A 111 6.34 -3.02 -10.96
CA SER A 111 5.04 -3.64 -10.76
C SER A 111 4.02 -3.17 -11.78
N ARG A 112 3.18 -4.10 -12.22
CA ARG A 112 2.05 -3.89 -13.12
C ARG A 112 0.79 -3.70 -12.29
N THR A 113 0.26 -2.49 -12.23
CA THR A 113 -1.05 -2.17 -11.61
C THR A 113 -2.08 -1.87 -12.70
N SER A 114 -2.32 -0.61 -13.05
CA SER A 114 -2.97 -0.21 -14.30
C SER A 114 -1.96 0.04 -15.43
N GLY A 115 -0.68 0.14 -15.06
CA GLY A 115 0.48 0.30 -15.92
C GLY A 115 1.73 -0.13 -15.15
N VAL A 116 2.90 -0.03 -15.78
CA VAL A 116 4.18 -0.34 -15.13
C VAL A 116 4.61 0.83 -14.26
N LYS A 117 4.99 0.54 -13.01
CA LYS A 117 5.57 1.53 -12.09
C LYS A 117 6.84 1.00 -11.44
N VAL A 118 7.75 1.93 -11.15
CA VAL A 118 8.88 1.71 -10.25
C VAL A 118 8.44 2.04 -8.82
N GLY A 119 8.87 1.25 -7.86
CA GLY A 119 8.66 1.54 -6.45
C GLY A 119 9.75 0.98 -5.56
N ILE A 120 9.78 1.43 -4.31
CA ILE A 120 10.69 0.91 -3.29
C ILE A 120 9.96 0.42 -2.04
N THR A 121 10.56 -0.54 -1.35
CA THR A 121 10.07 -1.04 -0.07
C THR A 121 11.17 -1.75 0.72
N ARG A 122 10.96 -1.99 2.01
CA ARG A 122 11.84 -2.85 2.80
C ARG A 122 11.74 -4.28 2.27
N ALA A 123 12.84 -5.03 2.25
CA ALA A 123 12.83 -6.42 1.77
C ALA A 123 11.78 -7.28 2.51
N THR A 124 11.63 -7.05 3.82
CA THR A 124 10.63 -7.72 4.68
C THR A 124 9.17 -7.39 4.36
N GLN A 125 8.91 -6.42 3.46
CA GLN A 125 7.57 -6.04 3.02
C GLN A 125 7.24 -6.59 1.63
N VAL A 126 8.10 -7.42 1.04
CA VAL A 126 7.78 -8.17 -0.18
C VAL A 126 7.05 -9.45 0.20
N PRO A 127 5.90 -9.81 -0.41
CA PRO A 127 5.15 -9.09 -1.45
C PRO A 127 4.05 -8.15 -0.90
N VAL A 128 3.91 -8.02 0.42
CA VAL A 128 2.89 -7.17 1.10
C VAL A 128 2.72 -5.79 0.46
N ARG A 129 3.82 -5.10 0.13
CA ARG A 129 3.78 -3.77 -0.49
C ARG A 129 3.18 -3.78 -1.90
N TRP A 130 3.48 -4.81 -2.68
CA TRP A 130 2.94 -4.96 -4.04
C TRP A 130 1.44 -5.22 -3.98
N ILE A 131 1.02 -6.07 -3.04
CA ILE A 131 -0.37 -6.36 -2.75
C ILE A 131 -1.13 -5.08 -2.40
N ASP A 132 -0.60 -4.24 -1.48
CA ASP A 132 -1.21 -2.97 -1.08
C ASP A 132 -1.48 -2.00 -2.23
N GLN A 133 -0.59 -2.03 -3.23
CA GLN A 133 -0.66 -1.17 -4.40
C GLN A 133 -1.53 -1.76 -5.52
N GLY A 134 -2.11 -2.95 -5.31
CA GLY A 134 -2.97 -3.62 -6.27
C GLY A 134 -2.23 -4.15 -7.51
N ALA A 135 -0.95 -4.50 -7.38
CA ALA A 135 -0.16 -5.05 -8.48
C ALA A 135 -0.64 -6.45 -8.85
N VAL A 136 -0.80 -6.74 -10.15
CA VAL A 136 -1.11 -8.09 -10.66
C VAL A 136 0.14 -8.88 -11.02
N THR A 137 1.26 -8.18 -11.24
CA THR A 137 2.59 -8.77 -11.42
C THR A 137 3.63 -7.81 -10.86
N ALA A 138 4.70 -8.30 -10.23
CA ALA A 138 5.82 -7.48 -9.78
C ALA A 138 7.13 -8.27 -9.81
N LEU A 139 8.25 -7.59 -10.01
CA LEU A 139 9.58 -8.20 -9.95
C LEU A 139 10.58 -7.24 -9.31
N VAL A 140 11.61 -7.80 -8.66
CA VAL A 140 12.69 -7.03 -8.06
C VAL A 140 13.72 -6.63 -9.13
N VAL A 141 14.18 -5.38 -9.09
CA VAL A 141 15.22 -4.83 -9.97
C VAL A 141 16.54 -4.71 -9.23
N ALA A 142 16.52 -4.27 -7.98
CA ALA A 142 17.72 -4.03 -7.19
C ALA A 142 17.47 -4.27 -5.69
N ARG A 143 18.54 -4.59 -4.96
CA ARG A 143 18.56 -4.75 -3.51
C ARG A 143 19.70 -3.93 -2.90
N VAL A 144 19.38 -3.11 -1.91
CA VAL A 144 20.29 -2.09 -1.36
C VAL A 144 20.22 -2.08 0.18
N PRO A 145 21.30 -1.66 0.87
CA PRO A 145 21.39 -1.74 2.33
C PRO A 145 20.58 -0.68 3.10
N TYR A 146 20.12 0.38 2.44
CA TYR A 146 19.34 1.43 3.09
C TYR A 146 18.42 2.19 2.13
N ARG A 147 17.43 2.86 2.70
CA ARG A 147 16.31 3.52 2.00
C ARG A 147 16.73 4.56 0.96
N GLN A 148 17.72 5.41 1.28
CA GLN A 148 18.13 6.51 0.40
C GLN A 148 18.65 6.00 -0.93
N LEU A 149 19.49 4.96 -0.92
CA LEU A 149 20.03 4.36 -2.13
C LEU A 149 18.93 3.73 -3.00
N ALA A 150 17.90 3.15 -2.36
CA ALA A 150 16.72 2.67 -3.08
C ALA A 150 16.02 3.84 -3.77
N GLY A 151 15.90 4.98 -3.09
CA GLY A 151 15.36 6.21 -3.63
C GLY A 151 16.14 6.77 -4.81
N GLU A 152 17.48 6.76 -4.74
CA GLU A 152 18.35 7.18 -5.85
C GLU A 152 18.11 6.34 -7.11
N ILE A 153 18.08 5.01 -6.96
CA ILE A 153 17.74 4.11 -8.07
C ILE A 153 16.30 4.38 -8.55
N GLU A 154 15.32 4.52 -7.65
CA GLU A 154 13.93 4.79 -8.02
C GLU A 154 13.79 6.06 -8.86
N VAL A 155 14.45 7.15 -8.45
CA VAL A 155 14.46 8.43 -9.18
C VAL A 155 15.12 8.26 -10.55
N ALA A 156 16.25 7.57 -10.63
CA ALA A 156 16.92 7.30 -11.90
C ALA A 156 16.03 6.51 -12.89
N LEU A 157 15.21 5.59 -12.38
CA LEU A 157 14.32 4.76 -13.19
C LEU A 157 12.96 5.40 -13.50
N LYS A 158 12.43 6.29 -12.65
CA LYS A 158 11.11 6.91 -12.81
C LYS A 158 10.95 7.68 -14.12
N ASN A 159 12.03 8.27 -14.63
CA ASN A 159 12.01 9.01 -15.90
C ASN A 159 11.63 8.14 -17.12
N ALA A 160 11.66 6.81 -17.00
CA ALA A 160 11.31 5.88 -18.06
C ALA A 160 9.81 5.53 -18.13
N PHE A 161 9.00 5.84 -17.10
CA PHE A 161 7.59 5.46 -17.04
C PHE A 161 6.68 6.66 -16.77
N THR A 162 5.44 6.58 -17.24
CA THR A 162 4.41 7.57 -16.93
C THR A 162 3.99 7.45 -15.46
N ASP A 163 4.32 8.45 -14.66
CA ASP A 163 4.09 8.42 -13.21
C ASP A 163 2.63 8.76 -12.87
N ARG A 164 1.86 7.71 -12.53
CA ARG A 164 0.81 7.64 -11.49
C ARG A 164 -0.09 6.42 -11.71
N THR A 165 -0.31 5.64 -10.65
CA THR A 165 -1.33 4.56 -10.70
C THR A 165 -2.72 5.16 -10.79
N ASN A 166 -3.46 4.84 -11.85
CA ASN A 166 -4.89 5.15 -11.93
C ASN A 166 -5.65 4.11 -11.10
N TRP A 167 -5.95 4.43 -9.85
CA TRP A 167 -6.60 3.49 -8.92
C TRP A 167 -7.93 2.95 -9.46
N ARG A 168 -8.67 3.73 -10.26
CA ARG A 168 -9.91 3.27 -10.89
C ARG A 168 -9.62 2.18 -11.92
N ALA A 169 -8.57 2.35 -12.72
CA ALA A 169 -8.14 1.35 -13.69
C ALA A 169 -7.53 0.12 -13.00
N MET A 170 -6.86 0.27 -11.86
CA MET A 170 -6.33 -0.85 -11.05
C MET A 170 -7.44 -1.77 -10.53
N LEU A 171 -8.61 -1.22 -10.21
CA LEU A 171 -9.81 -1.98 -9.79
C LEU A 171 -10.63 -2.54 -10.96
N ARG A 172 -10.16 -2.38 -12.20
CA ARG A 172 -10.67 -3.12 -13.35
C ARG A 172 -9.84 -4.40 -13.56
N GLN A 173 -10.28 -5.21 -14.50
CA GLN A 173 -9.51 -6.36 -14.94
C GLN A 173 -8.23 -5.86 -15.64
N VAL A 174 -7.08 -6.26 -15.09
CA VAL A 174 -5.76 -6.01 -15.68
C VAL A 174 -5.11 -7.37 -15.84
N ALA A 175 -4.66 -7.68 -17.06
CA ALA A 175 -3.90 -8.88 -17.33
C ALA A 175 -2.51 -8.79 -16.67
N PRO A 176 -2.03 -9.88 -16.04
CA PRO A 176 -0.61 -10.06 -15.74
C PRO A 176 0.24 -9.89 -16.99
N GLU A 177 1.45 -9.38 -16.84
CA GLU A 177 2.37 -9.13 -17.97
C GLU A 177 3.82 -9.35 -17.53
N ALA A 178 4.17 -10.62 -17.27
CA ALA A 178 5.48 -11.02 -16.78
C ALA A 178 6.61 -10.65 -17.75
N GLU A 179 6.47 -11.02 -19.03
CA GLU A 179 7.48 -10.74 -20.07
C GLU A 179 7.72 -9.23 -20.23
N GLY A 180 6.66 -8.43 -20.26
CA GLY A 180 6.77 -6.97 -20.36
C GLY A 180 7.53 -6.35 -19.20
N LEU A 181 7.40 -6.88 -17.97
CA LEU A 181 8.19 -6.42 -16.84
C LEU A 181 9.67 -6.83 -16.94
N ILE A 182 9.97 -8.03 -17.46
CA ILE A 182 11.35 -8.48 -17.70
C ILE A 182 12.04 -7.57 -18.72
N THR A 183 11.40 -7.34 -19.87
CA THR A 183 11.90 -6.44 -20.92
C THR A 183 12.07 -5.02 -20.39
N ALA A 184 11.13 -4.54 -19.57
CA ALA A 184 11.25 -3.25 -18.92
C ALA A 184 12.49 -3.19 -18.01
N ARG A 185 12.73 -4.19 -17.16
CA ARG A 185 13.93 -4.25 -16.31
C ARG A 185 15.21 -4.20 -17.14
N GLU A 186 15.32 -5.02 -18.18
CA GLU A 186 16.51 -5.07 -19.04
C GLU A 186 16.81 -3.72 -19.67
N THR A 187 15.76 -3.03 -20.15
CA THR A 187 15.86 -1.67 -20.71
C THR A 187 16.34 -0.65 -19.67
N LEU A 188 15.88 -0.77 -18.43
CA LEU A 188 16.20 0.16 -17.34
C LEU A 188 17.61 0.00 -16.80
N ILE A 189 18.09 -1.25 -16.72
CA ILE A 189 19.44 -1.55 -16.24
C ILE A 189 20.48 -0.76 -17.04
N GLY A 190 20.32 -0.70 -18.37
CA GLY A 190 21.20 0.07 -19.25
C GLY A 190 21.17 1.59 -19.06
N ARG A 191 20.21 2.14 -18.29
CA ARG A 191 20.09 3.59 -18.01
C ARG A 191 20.61 3.99 -16.64
N LEU A 192 20.96 3.02 -15.79
CA LEU A 192 21.43 3.31 -14.44
C LEU A 192 22.91 3.73 -14.45
N PRO A 193 23.30 4.68 -13.59
CA PRO A 193 24.70 4.96 -13.30
C PRO A 193 25.50 3.71 -12.91
N GLU A 194 26.75 3.62 -13.36
CA GLU A 194 27.62 2.46 -13.16
C GLU A 194 27.82 2.10 -11.68
N HIS A 195 27.93 3.10 -10.79
CA HIS A 195 28.10 2.87 -9.35
C HIS A 195 26.92 2.13 -8.70
N LEU A 196 25.74 2.16 -9.34
CA LEU A 196 24.52 1.48 -8.88
C LEU A 196 24.38 0.06 -9.44
N HIS A 197 25.19 -0.34 -10.43
CA HIS A 197 25.07 -1.64 -11.09
C HIS A 197 25.31 -2.81 -10.14
N GLN A 198 26.14 -2.63 -9.12
CA GLN A 198 26.43 -3.64 -8.09
C GLN A 198 25.19 -4.10 -7.30
N TYR A 199 24.12 -3.31 -7.29
CA TYR A 199 22.89 -3.62 -6.55
C TYR A 199 21.82 -4.32 -7.39
N LEU A 200 22.07 -4.49 -8.69
CA LEU A 200 21.10 -5.02 -9.63
C LEU A 200 20.89 -6.52 -9.49
N LEU A 201 19.64 -6.95 -9.67
CA LEU A 201 19.22 -8.34 -9.65
C LEU A 201 18.59 -8.72 -11.01
N PRO A 202 19.40 -9.04 -12.04
CA PRO A 202 18.91 -9.24 -13.40
C PRO A 202 18.12 -10.54 -13.60
N ASN A 203 18.19 -11.50 -12.67
CA ASN A 203 17.60 -12.83 -12.83
C ASN A 203 16.35 -13.05 -11.96
N GLU A 204 15.89 -12.04 -11.22
CA GLU A 204 14.68 -12.16 -10.39
C GLU A 204 13.45 -12.42 -11.24
N LEU A 205 12.63 -13.39 -10.85
CA LEU A 205 11.45 -13.76 -11.62
C LEU A 205 10.25 -12.88 -11.23
N PRO A 206 9.34 -12.57 -12.17
CA PRO A 206 8.08 -11.92 -11.84
C PRO A 206 7.21 -12.81 -10.95
N LEU A 207 6.64 -12.21 -9.92
CA LEU A 207 5.59 -12.79 -9.11
C LEU A 207 4.24 -12.31 -9.63
N GLU A 208 3.37 -13.24 -10.00
CA GLU A 208 1.96 -12.96 -10.27
C GLU A 208 1.15 -12.94 -8.97
N ILE A 209 0.16 -12.05 -8.91
CA ILE A 209 -0.65 -11.82 -7.71
C ILE A 209 -2.12 -11.90 -8.07
N ALA A 210 -2.78 -12.94 -7.56
CA ALA A 210 -4.21 -13.15 -7.70
C ALA A 210 -4.97 -12.60 -6.48
N TYR A 211 -6.07 -11.88 -6.72
CA TYR A 211 -6.87 -11.25 -5.67
C TYR A 211 -8.20 -11.98 -5.41
N PRO A 212 -8.72 -11.96 -4.18
CA PRO A 212 -10.03 -12.49 -3.84
C PRO A 212 -11.12 -11.50 -4.21
N LEU A 213 -11.33 -11.34 -5.52
CA LEU A 213 -12.35 -10.49 -6.11
C LEU A 213 -13.15 -11.32 -7.11
N LEU A 214 -14.44 -11.53 -6.85
CA LEU A 214 -15.29 -12.43 -7.64
C LEU A 214 -15.57 -11.92 -9.06
N ALA A 215 -15.69 -10.60 -9.21
CA ALA A 215 -15.90 -9.94 -10.48
C ALA A 215 -15.36 -8.51 -10.43
N TYR A 216 -15.04 -7.96 -11.60
CA TYR A 216 -14.61 -6.58 -11.73
C TYR A 216 -15.81 -5.70 -12.13
N PRO A 217 -16.25 -4.76 -11.28
CA PRO A 217 -17.35 -3.87 -11.63
C PRO A 217 -17.04 -3.04 -12.89
N PRO A 218 -18.02 -2.84 -13.79
CA PRO A 218 -17.80 -2.05 -15.01
C PRO A 218 -17.46 -0.58 -14.69
N LYS A 219 -18.00 -0.08 -13.58
CA LYS A 219 -17.75 1.26 -13.04
C LYS A 219 -17.55 1.16 -11.54
N VAL A 220 -16.57 1.91 -11.04
CA VAL A 220 -16.27 2.01 -9.61
C VAL A 220 -16.50 3.43 -9.09
N THR A 221 -17.11 3.53 -7.91
CA THR A 221 -17.39 4.80 -7.21
C THR A 221 -16.77 4.76 -5.83
N SER A 222 -15.85 5.67 -5.53
CA SER A 222 -15.24 5.76 -4.21
C SER A 222 -16.24 6.29 -3.20
N VAL A 223 -16.40 5.60 -2.08
CA VAL A 223 -17.19 6.02 -0.93
C VAL A 223 -16.25 6.48 0.19
N SER A 224 -16.70 7.48 0.95
CA SER A 224 -16.02 7.93 2.17
C SER A 224 -16.96 7.74 3.36
N LEU A 225 -16.46 7.18 4.45
CA LEU A 225 -17.20 7.02 5.70
C LEU A 225 -17.54 8.34 6.38
N GLU A 226 -16.88 9.45 5.98
CA GLU A 226 -17.25 10.80 6.44
C GLU A 226 -18.59 11.25 5.85
N LYS A 227 -18.87 10.89 4.59
CA LYS A 227 -20.09 11.31 3.87
C LYS A 227 -21.19 10.26 3.91
N THR A 228 -20.79 8.99 3.96
CA THR A 228 -21.68 7.83 3.97
C THR A 228 -21.22 6.93 5.11
N PRO A 229 -21.69 7.20 6.35
CA PRO A 229 -21.17 6.54 7.55
C PRO A 229 -21.40 5.04 7.58
N GLU A 230 -22.38 4.53 6.83
CA GLU A 230 -22.68 3.11 6.74
C GLU A 230 -22.58 2.64 5.29
N LEU A 231 -21.82 1.57 5.06
CA LEU A 231 -21.69 0.91 3.78
C LEU A 231 -22.03 -0.56 3.94
N ALA A 232 -23.23 -0.92 3.50
CA ALA A 232 -23.76 -2.28 3.53
C ALA A 232 -24.04 -2.79 2.10
N GLY A 233 -24.01 -4.12 1.94
CA GLY A 233 -24.40 -4.82 0.71
C GLY A 233 -23.60 -6.09 0.50
N ARG A 234 -23.62 -6.61 -0.73
CA ARG A 234 -22.85 -7.80 -1.11
C ARG A 234 -21.39 -7.44 -1.41
N LEU A 235 -20.45 -8.00 -0.65
CA LEU A 235 -19.01 -7.78 -0.85
C LEU A 235 -18.52 -8.66 -2.01
N LEU A 236 -18.01 -8.07 -3.08
CA LEU A 236 -17.37 -8.83 -4.17
C LEU A 236 -15.97 -9.30 -3.81
N GLY A 237 -15.28 -8.58 -2.91
CA GLY A 237 -13.92 -8.91 -2.53
C GLY A 237 -13.06 -7.70 -2.20
N ALA A 238 -11.74 -7.91 -2.28
CA ALA A 238 -10.74 -6.90 -2.00
C ALA A 238 -9.57 -6.93 -3.00
N LYS A 239 -9.03 -5.74 -3.30
CA LYS A 239 -7.80 -5.57 -4.10
C LYS A 239 -7.06 -4.31 -3.65
N GLY A 240 -5.75 -4.41 -3.44
CA GLY A 240 -5.01 -3.31 -2.83
C GLY A 240 -5.44 -3.09 -1.38
N GLN A 241 -5.79 -1.86 -1.06
CA GLN A 241 -6.42 -1.49 0.21
C GLN A 241 -7.90 -1.11 0.04
N TYR A 242 -8.55 -1.63 -1.02
CA TYR A 242 -9.95 -1.38 -1.34
C TYR A 242 -10.81 -2.60 -1.06
N LEU A 243 -11.92 -2.39 -0.36
CA LEU A 243 -13.09 -3.26 -0.35
C LEU A 243 -14.00 -2.89 -1.53
N VAL A 244 -14.59 -3.88 -2.19
CA VAL A 244 -15.41 -3.70 -3.41
C VAL A 244 -16.77 -4.35 -3.22
N TRP A 245 -17.85 -3.57 -3.38
CA TRP A 245 -19.23 -4.06 -3.35
C TRP A 245 -19.77 -4.30 -4.76
N GLU A 246 -20.82 -5.13 -4.84
CA GLU A 246 -21.43 -5.57 -6.10
C GLU A 246 -22.00 -4.43 -6.94
N ASP A 247 -22.51 -3.37 -6.31
CA ASP A 247 -23.02 -2.17 -6.98
C ASP A 247 -21.91 -1.22 -7.47
N GLY A 248 -20.64 -1.61 -7.35
CA GLY A 248 -19.48 -0.83 -7.78
C GLY A 248 -19.01 0.22 -6.77
N ARG A 249 -19.62 0.33 -5.59
CA ARG A 249 -19.05 1.13 -4.49
C ARG A 249 -17.74 0.51 -4.00
N VAL A 250 -16.73 1.35 -3.76
CA VAL A 250 -15.43 0.92 -3.24
C VAL A 250 -15.00 1.78 -2.06
N LEU A 251 -14.43 1.15 -1.04
CA LEU A 251 -13.93 1.80 0.16
C LEU A 251 -12.43 1.55 0.31
N ASN A 252 -11.63 2.62 0.29
CA ASN A 252 -10.22 2.51 0.63
C ASN A 252 -10.07 2.49 2.16
N VAL A 253 -9.77 1.33 2.74
CA VAL A 253 -9.67 1.15 4.20
C VAL A 253 -8.51 1.98 4.78
N ARG A 254 -7.37 2.03 4.08
CA ARG A 254 -6.19 2.78 4.51
C ARG A 254 -6.45 4.30 4.62
N ASN A 255 -7.24 4.87 3.72
CA ASN A 255 -7.63 6.29 3.76
C ASN A 255 -8.53 6.62 4.96
N HIS A 256 -9.18 5.61 5.55
CA HIS A 256 -10.02 5.75 6.73
C HIS A 256 -9.32 5.26 8.00
N SER A 257 -7.98 5.14 7.99
CA SER A 257 -7.25 4.75 9.20
C SER A 257 -7.53 5.75 10.33
N GLY A 258 -7.85 5.26 11.52
CA GLY A 258 -8.27 6.05 12.67
C GLY A 258 -9.77 6.31 12.78
N TYR A 259 -10.58 5.93 11.78
CA TYR A 259 -12.05 5.98 11.89
C TYR A 259 -12.52 4.78 12.72
N HIS A 260 -13.26 5.03 13.79
CA HIS A 260 -13.83 3.95 14.59
C HIS A 260 -15.03 3.35 13.87
N VAL A 261 -15.02 2.03 13.69
CA VAL A 261 -16.06 1.31 12.95
C VAL A 261 -16.59 0.11 13.72
N ILE A 262 -17.78 -0.31 13.32
CA ILE A 262 -18.41 -1.58 13.65
C ILE A 262 -18.54 -2.35 12.33
N ILE A 263 -18.22 -3.64 12.35
CA ILE A 263 -18.32 -4.54 11.20
C ILE A 263 -19.36 -5.61 11.53
N GLU A 264 -20.29 -5.83 10.60
CA GLU A 264 -21.42 -6.78 10.70
C GLU A 264 -21.56 -7.61 9.41
#